data_AF-A0A960I917-F1
#
_entry.id   AF-A0A960I917-F1
#
_cell.length_a   1.000
_cell.length_b   1.000
_cell.length_c   1.000
_cell.angle_alpha   90.00
_cell.angle_beta   90.00
_cell.angle_gamma   90.00
#
_symmetry.space_group_name_H-M   'P 1'
#
loop_
_entity.id
_entity.type
_entity.pdbx_description
1 polymer ?
#
loop_
_entity_poly.entity_id
_entity_poly.type
_entity_poly.pdbx_seq_one_letter_code
_entity_poly.pdbx_strand_id
1 'polypeptide(L)'
;MTTLLDYTRSEFPNHQLEPWGTSGAPDAPIDQSLTDHTVVAHVVGREQAERLVRSLRDTGWRTVSAVMAVPAEPSVLPPEAENPDSVAELPNRRWVATAVVGAVVGAAVLGIGGGLLADALLAGLITAGFGAMLGAVVGAMVGGLGRMAGERAWSQPHAPGRTIGVVAAFADDERSATDAVRAMELAAPHELRLLSSTGAWRAPVS
;
A
#
# COMPACT_ATOMS: atom_id res chain seq x y z
N MET A 1 -1.01 -16.13 12.14
CA MET A 1 -2.18 -15.26 12.23
C MET A 1 -1.68 -13.87 12.54
N THR A 2 -2.07 -12.89 11.73
CA THR A 2 -1.67 -11.49 11.88
C THR A 2 -2.72 -10.76 12.73
N THR A 3 -2.33 -9.79 13.54
CA THR A 3 -3.27 -8.98 14.32
C THR A 3 -3.48 -7.60 13.68
N LEU A 4 -4.51 -6.87 14.12
CA LEU A 4 -4.73 -5.50 13.66
C LEU A 4 -3.53 -4.59 13.98
N LEU A 5 -2.88 -4.81 15.13
CA LEU A 5 -1.70 -4.05 15.53
C LEU A 5 -0.50 -4.37 14.64
N ASP A 6 -0.28 -5.64 14.31
CA ASP A 6 0.79 -6.05 13.40
C ASP A 6 0.58 -5.51 11.98
N TYR A 7 -0.65 -5.57 11.47
CA TYR A 7 -1.03 -4.95 10.21
C TYR A 7 -0.74 -3.44 10.24
N THR A 8 -1.21 -2.73 11.27
CA THR A 8 -1.02 -1.28 11.39
C THR A 8 0.48 -0.91 11.49
N ARG A 9 1.29 -1.74 12.16
CA ARG A 9 2.75 -1.56 12.24
C ARG A 9 3.43 -1.73 10.89
N SER A 10 2.97 -2.68 10.08
CA SER A 10 3.49 -2.87 8.73
C SER A 10 3.10 -1.73 7.78
N GLU A 11 1.89 -1.18 7.92
CA GLU A 11 1.40 -0.07 7.10
C GLU A 11 2.03 1.28 7.50
N PHE A 12 2.24 1.51 8.80
CA PHE A 12 2.74 2.76 9.35
C PHE A 12 4.04 2.57 10.15
N PRO A 13 5.14 2.12 9.52
CA PRO A 13 6.37 1.73 10.24
C PRO A 13 7.07 2.87 10.98
N ASN A 14 6.79 4.12 10.59
CA ASN A 14 7.37 5.33 11.18
C ASN A 14 6.41 6.06 12.14
N HIS A 15 5.26 5.46 12.49
CA HIS A 15 4.29 6.05 13.39
C HIS A 15 4.36 5.38 14.77
N GLN A 16 4.13 6.16 15.81
CA GLN A 16 3.80 5.62 17.13
C GLN A 16 2.39 5.06 17.08
N LEU A 17 2.22 3.82 17.51
CA LEU A 17 0.92 3.16 17.51
C LEU A 17 0.30 3.23 18.88
N GLU A 18 -0.86 3.85 18.97
CA GLU A 18 -1.69 3.83 20.15
C GLU A 18 -2.86 2.87 19.89
N PRO A 19 -2.80 1.64 20.42
CA PRO A 19 -3.94 0.77 20.36
C PRO A 19 -5.11 1.37 21.15
N TRP A 20 -6.26 1.44 20.51
CA TRP A 20 -7.48 1.89 21.15
C TRP A 20 -8.41 0.70 21.34
N GLY A 21 -8.32 0.11 22.53
CA GLY A 21 -9.13 -1.03 22.95
C GLY A 21 -10.57 -0.62 23.18
N THR A 22 -11.40 -0.75 22.17
CA THR A 22 -12.83 -0.52 22.27
C THR A 22 -13.57 -1.82 22.53
N SER A 23 -13.34 -2.37 23.72
CA SER A 23 -14.20 -3.41 24.25
C SER A 23 -15.04 -2.87 25.40
N GLY A 24 -16.36 -3.08 25.32
CA GLY A 24 -17.27 -2.90 26.44
C GLY A 24 -17.03 -3.88 27.60
N ALA A 25 -16.06 -4.78 27.47
CA ALA A 25 -15.45 -5.54 28.55
C ALA A 25 -14.03 -5.00 28.82
N PRO A 26 -13.65 -4.75 30.09
CA PRO A 26 -12.31 -4.26 30.44
C PRO A 26 -11.13 -5.16 29.98
N ASP A 27 -11.40 -6.36 29.43
CA ASP A 27 -10.41 -7.39 29.12
C ASP A 27 -10.36 -7.85 27.64
N ALA A 28 -11.09 -7.25 26.68
CA ALA A 28 -10.93 -7.77 25.32
C ALA A 28 -9.55 -7.40 24.76
N PRO A 29 -8.87 -8.36 24.12
CA PRO A 29 -7.53 -8.17 23.64
C PRO A 29 -7.52 -7.09 22.56
N ILE A 30 -6.80 -6.02 22.86
CA ILE A 30 -6.32 -5.01 21.91
C ILE A 30 -5.67 -5.65 20.67
N ASP A 31 -5.11 -6.85 20.86
CA ASP A 31 -4.39 -7.64 19.87
C ASP A 31 -5.31 -8.64 19.16
N GLN A 32 -6.39 -8.14 18.58
CA GLN A 32 -7.38 -9.00 17.93
C GLN A 32 -6.82 -9.55 16.60
N SER A 33 -6.87 -10.87 16.46
CA SER A 33 -6.41 -11.57 15.26
C SER A 33 -7.33 -11.26 14.08
N LEU A 34 -6.72 -10.98 12.92
CA LEU A 34 -7.44 -10.80 11.67
C LEU A 34 -8.11 -12.12 11.24
N THR A 35 -9.28 -11.98 10.63
CA THR A 35 -10.03 -13.05 9.96
C THR A 35 -10.09 -12.79 8.46
N ASP A 36 -10.58 -13.74 7.68
CA ASP A 36 -10.77 -13.56 6.24
C ASP A 36 -11.94 -12.62 5.87
N HIS A 37 -12.60 -12.07 6.89
CA HIS A 37 -13.76 -11.19 6.80
C HIS A 37 -13.55 -9.90 7.63
N THR A 38 -12.31 -9.56 7.97
CA THR A 38 -12.05 -8.31 8.70
C THR A 38 -12.11 -7.13 7.75
N VAL A 39 -12.95 -6.15 8.06
CA VAL A 39 -13.09 -4.92 7.26
C VAL A 39 -12.39 -3.79 7.99
N VAL A 40 -11.51 -3.08 7.30
CA VAL A 40 -10.70 -2.00 7.85
C VAL A 40 -10.97 -0.70 7.10
N ALA A 41 -11.25 0.35 7.86
CA ALA A 41 -11.35 1.72 7.37
C ALA A 41 -10.16 2.54 7.87
N HIS A 42 -9.50 3.25 6.96
CA HIS A 42 -8.52 4.27 7.29
C HIS A 42 -9.22 5.62 7.38
N VAL A 43 -9.12 6.28 8.52
CA VAL A 43 -9.79 7.55 8.80
C VAL A 43 -8.77 8.58 9.26
N VAL A 44 -8.82 9.78 8.67
CA VAL A 44 -7.92 10.87 9.06
C VAL A 44 -8.47 11.57 10.31
N GLY A 45 -7.67 11.60 11.37
CA GLY A 45 -7.99 12.27 12.63
C GLY A 45 -8.60 11.33 13.68
N ARG A 46 -8.21 11.57 14.94
CA ARG A 46 -8.66 10.79 16.10
C ARG A 46 -10.18 10.89 16.28
N GLU A 47 -10.73 12.10 16.25
CA GLU A 47 -12.17 12.33 16.48
C GLU A 47 -13.06 11.64 15.43
N GLN A 48 -12.60 11.59 14.18
CA GLN A 48 -13.30 10.94 13.08
C GLN A 48 -13.29 9.41 13.30
N ALA A 49 -12.14 8.85 13.66
CA ALA A 49 -12.02 7.43 13.97
C ALA A 49 -12.87 7.05 15.20
N GLU A 50 -12.89 7.88 16.24
CA GLU A 50 -13.74 7.69 17.42
C GLU A 50 -15.23 7.73 17.08
N ARG A 51 -15.64 8.68 16.23
CA ARG A 51 -17.02 8.75 15.73
C ARG A 51 -17.42 7.52 14.92
N LEU A 52 -16.53 7.03 14.06
CA LEU A 52 -16.79 5.81 13.29
C LEU A 52 -16.96 4.60 14.21
N VAL A 53 -16.07 4.40 15.18
CA VAL A 53 -16.20 3.29 16.14
C VAL A 53 -17.51 3.38 16.93
N ARG A 54 -17.88 4.59 17.39
CA ARG A 54 -19.17 4.79 18.07
C ARG A 54 -20.35 4.46 17.16
N SER A 55 -20.34 4.95 15.93
CA SER A 55 -21.38 4.68 14.94
C SER A 55 -21.55 3.18 14.67
N LEU A 56 -20.45 2.45 14.48
CA LEU A 56 -20.50 0.99 14.25
C LEU A 56 -21.15 0.28 15.44
N ARG A 57 -20.78 0.66 16.67
CA ARG A 57 -21.38 0.10 17.88
C ARG A 57 -22.87 0.43 18.01
N ASP A 58 -23.25 1.67 17.72
CA ASP A 58 -24.65 2.11 17.75
C ASP A 58 -25.51 1.33 16.72
N THR A 59 -24.89 0.88 15.62
CA THR A 59 -25.52 -0.02 14.63
C THR A 59 -25.49 -1.51 15.03
N GLY A 60 -24.93 -1.86 16.19
CA GLY A 60 -24.94 -3.20 16.75
C GLY A 60 -23.68 -4.03 16.54
N TRP A 61 -22.62 -3.46 15.95
CA TRP A 61 -21.33 -4.16 15.81
C TRP A 61 -20.68 -4.38 17.18
N ARG A 62 -20.50 -5.65 17.56
CA ARG A 62 -19.94 -6.04 18.86
C ARG A 62 -18.42 -6.08 18.86
N THR A 63 -17.84 -6.40 17.71
CA THR A 63 -16.41 -6.67 17.59
C THR A 63 -15.78 -5.60 16.69
N VAL A 64 -15.42 -4.48 17.33
CA VAL A 64 -14.79 -3.33 16.67
C VAL A 64 -13.55 -2.94 17.46
N SER A 65 -12.42 -2.84 16.78
CA SER A 65 -11.15 -2.38 17.36
C SER A 65 -10.58 -1.25 16.51
N ALA A 66 -9.73 -0.42 17.11
CA ALA A 66 -9.07 0.65 16.40
C ALA A 66 -7.62 0.82 16.87
N VAL A 67 -6.75 1.24 15.96
CA VAL A 67 -5.37 1.60 16.27
C VAL A 67 -5.12 2.99 15.70
N MET A 68 -4.61 3.90 16.52
CA MET A 68 -4.20 5.22 16.06
C MET A 68 -2.73 5.18 15.68
N ALA A 69 -2.43 5.46 14.42
CA ALA A 69 -1.08 5.71 13.94
C ALA A 69 -0.78 7.21 14.07
N VAL A 70 0.03 7.57 15.05
CA VAL A 70 0.45 8.95 15.34
C VAL A 70 1.84 9.20 14.74
N PRO A 71 2.03 10.19 13.86
CA PRO A 71 3.34 10.46 13.28
C PRO A 71 4.34 10.85 14.37
N ALA A 72 5.56 10.30 14.30
CA ALA A 72 6.60 10.51 15.31
C ALA A 72 7.15 11.95 15.35
N GLU A 73 7.01 12.70 14.26
CA GLU A 73 7.38 14.11 14.17
C GLU A 73 6.15 14.95 13.76
N PRO A 74 5.85 16.05 14.47
CA PRO A 74 4.78 16.96 14.08
C PRO A 74 5.21 17.72 12.83
N SER A 75 4.86 17.23 11.64
CA SER A 75 5.03 18.03 10.42
C SER A 75 3.92 19.07 10.37
N VAL A 76 4.22 20.29 10.83
CA VAL A 76 3.42 21.47 10.56
C VAL A 76 3.49 21.71 9.05
N LEU A 77 2.48 21.26 8.30
CA LEU A 77 2.33 21.67 6.91
C LEU A 77 1.65 23.05 6.88
N PRO A 78 2.22 24.04 6.17
CA PRO A 78 1.53 25.30 5.88
C PRO A 78 0.20 25.02 5.17
N PRO A 79 -0.82 25.88 5.37
CA PRO A 79 -2.09 25.74 4.69
C PRO A 79 -1.88 25.89 3.17
N GLU A 80 -2.31 24.87 2.43
CA GLU A 80 -2.61 24.86 0.99
C GLU A 80 -1.89 25.93 0.15
N ALA A 81 -0.69 25.59 -0.32
CA ALA A 81 -0.26 26.01 -1.64
C ALA A 81 -0.32 24.77 -2.53
N GLU A 82 -1.27 24.77 -3.46
CA GLU A 82 -1.29 23.89 -4.63
C GLU A 82 0.14 23.94 -5.23
N ASN A 83 0.92 22.88 -5.04
CA ASN A 83 2.33 22.89 -5.42
C ASN A 83 2.45 22.32 -6.85
N PRO A 84 2.76 23.16 -7.87
CA PRO A 84 2.94 22.71 -9.25
C PRO A 84 4.24 21.93 -9.49
N ASP A 85 5.00 21.59 -8.45
CA ASP A 85 6.27 20.86 -8.53
C ASP A 85 6.09 19.34 -8.65
N SER A 86 5.36 18.91 -9.69
CA SER A 86 5.52 17.59 -10.31
C SER A 86 6.73 17.65 -11.26
N VAL A 87 7.92 18.00 -10.74
CA VAL A 87 9.15 18.05 -11.53
C VAL A 87 10.23 17.20 -10.86
N ALA A 88 10.48 16.06 -11.48
CA ALA A 88 11.67 15.22 -11.35
C ALA A 88 11.98 14.66 -9.94
N GLU A 89 11.28 13.59 -9.56
CA GLU A 89 11.85 12.60 -8.65
C GLU A 89 13.20 12.13 -9.20
N LEU A 90 14.29 12.40 -8.47
CA LEU A 90 15.62 11.93 -8.84
C LEU A 90 15.66 10.39 -8.87
N PRO A 91 16.23 9.77 -9.91
CA PRO A 91 16.20 8.32 -10.08
C PRO A 91 16.99 7.62 -8.96
N ASN A 92 16.29 6.75 -8.22
CA ASN A 92 16.84 5.93 -7.15
C ASN A 92 17.89 4.96 -7.73
N ARG A 93 19.08 4.86 -7.13
CA ARG A 93 20.27 4.14 -7.70
C ARG A 93 20.03 2.68 -8.10
N ARG A 94 18.99 2.05 -7.56
CA ARG A 94 18.62 0.64 -7.83
C ARG A 94 17.84 0.45 -9.15
N TRP A 95 17.12 1.47 -9.61
CA TRP A 95 16.47 1.47 -10.93
C TRP A 95 17.50 1.54 -12.05
N VAL A 96 18.54 2.33 -11.86
CA VAL A 96 19.68 2.38 -12.77
C VAL A 96 20.36 1.01 -12.87
N ALA A 97 20.53 0.30 -11.75
CA ALA A 97 21.16 -1.02 -11.74
C ALA A 97 20.39 -2.08 -12.55
N THR A 98 19.06 -2.14 -12.39
CA THR A 98 18.23 -3.13 -13.11
C THR A 98 18.07 -2.81 -14.59
N ALA A 99 17.95 -1.53 -14.94
CA ALA A 99 17.97 -1.08 -16.34
C ALA A 99 19.32 -1.40 -17.02
N VAL A 100 20.44 -1.21 -16.31
CA VAL A 100 21.78 -1.55 -16.81
C VAL A 100 21.93 -3.06 -17.02
N VAL A 101 21.47 -3.90 -16.09
CA VAL A 101 21.52 -5.36 -16.25
C VAL A 101 20.68 -5.82 -17.44
N GLY A 102 19.46 -5.30 -17.59
CA GLY A 102 18.61 -5.59 -18.75
C GLY A 102 19.25 -5.16 -20.07
N ALA A 103 19.91 -3.99 -20.09
CA ALA A 103 20.62 -3.50 -21.25
C ALA A 103 21.77 -4.42 -21.68
N VAL A 104 22.58 -4.89 -20.72
CA VAL A 104 23.71 -5.79 -21.01
C VAL A 104 23.23 -7.13 -21.57
N VAL A 105 22.20 -7.72 -20.98
CA VAL A 105 21.64 -9.00 -21.44
C VAL A 105 21.01 -8.86 -22.83
N GLY A 106 20.21 -7.82 -23.06
CA GLY A 106 19.57 -7.58 -24.36
C GLY A 106 20.59 -7.32 -25.47
N ALA A 107 21.66 -6.56 -25.18
CA ALA A 107 22.77 -6.33 -26.10
C ALA A 107 23.50 -7.62 -26.47
N ALA A 108 23.76 -8.49 -25.49
CA ALA A 108 24.45 -9.75 -25.72
C ALA A 108 23.62 -10.71 -26.58
N VAL A 109 22.34 -10.90 -26.27
CA VAL A 109 21.48 -11.84 -27.01
C VAL A 109 21.27 -11.40 -28.46
N LEU A 110 20.93 -10.13 -28.69
CA LEU A 110 20.67 -9.65 -30.05
C LEU A 110 21.94 -9.31 -30.82
N GLY A 111 23.03 -8.96 -30.14
CA GLY A 111 24.35 -8.79 -30.78
C GLY A 111 24.92 -10.12 -31.28
N ILE A 112 24.82 -11.19 -30.49
CA ILE A 112 25.24 -12.54 -30.92
C ILE A 112 24.33 -13.06 -32.04
N GLY A 113 23.01 -12.90 -31.90
CA GLY A 113 22.06 -13.32 -32.94
C GLY A 113 22.22 -12.54 -34.25
N GLY A 114 22.44 -11.23 -34.19
CA GLY A 114 22.66 -10.38 -35.36
C GLY A 114 24.01 -10.63 -36.04
N GLY A 115 25.07 -10.83 -35.26
CA GLY A 115 26.42 -11.14 -35.79
C GLY A 115 26.54 -12.52 -36.44
N LEU A 116 25.69 -13.48 -36.06
CA LEU A 116 25.63 -14.80 -36.70
C LEU A 116 24.83 -14.82 -38.00
N LEU A 117 23.95 -13.82 -38.22
CA LEU A 117 23.06 -13.75 -39.37
C LEU A 117 23.47 -12.69 -40.40
N ALA A 118 24.32 -11.74 -40.04
CA ALA A 118 24.74 -10.65 -40.91
C ALA A 118 26.26 -10.64 -41.12
N ASP A 119 26.71 -10.74 -42.37
CA ASP A 119 28.12 -10.68 -42.78
C ASP A 119 28.79 -9.30 -42.59
N ALA A 120 28.11 -8.35 -41.93
CA ALA A 120 28.59 -6.99 -41.73
C ALA A 120 28.67 -6.66 -40.24
N LEU A 121 29.88 -6.37 -39.77
CA LEU A 121 30.18 -5.91 -38.40
C LEU A 121 29.32 -4.69 -37.99
N LEU A 122 28.95 -3.85 -38.95
CA LEU A 122 28.07 -2.70 -38.76
C LEU A 122 26.62 -3.10 -38.42
N ALA A 123 26.10 -4.17 -39.05
CA ALA A 123 24.77 -4.68 -38.78
C ALA A 123 24.69 -5.27 -37.37
N GLY A 124 25.71 -6.03 -36.97
CA GLY A 124 25.84 -6.58 -35.61
C GLY A 124 25.81 -5.50 -34.53
N LEU A 125 26.54 -4.38 -34.73
CA LEU A 125 26.54 -3.24 -33.81
C LEU A 125 25.17 -2.56 -33.68
N ILE A 126 24.46 -2.38 -34.80
CA ILE A 126 23.12 -1.78 -34.78
C ILE A 126 22.13 -2.69 -34.03
N THR A 127 22.14 -4.00 -34.31
CA THR A 127 21.30 -4.98 -33.59
C THR A 127 21.62 -5.06 -32.10
N ALA A 128 22.90 -4.97 -31.73
CA ALA A 128 23.31 -4.94 -30.33
C ALA A 128 22.79 -3.69 -29.61
N GLY A 129 22.85 -2.52 -30.25
CA GLY A 129 22.31 -1.27 -29.71
C GLY A 129 20.80 -1.33 -29.49
N PHE A 130 20.06 -1.83 -30.49
CA PHE A 130 18.61 -2.04 -30.34
C PHE A 130 18.27 -3.04 -29.24
N GLY A 131 19.04 -4.13 -29.15
CA GLY A 131 18.85 -5.10 -28.08
C GLY A 131 19.15 -4.56 -26.70
N ALA A 132 20.15 -3.70 -26.57
CA ALA A 132 20.46 -3.01 -25.33
C ALA A 132 19.28 -2.15 -24.88
N MET A 133 18.72 -1.34 -25.79
CA MET A 133 17.58 -0.48 -25.48
C MET A 133 16.34 -1.30 -25.10
N LEU A 134 16.03 -2.35 -25.86
CA LEU A 134 14.85 -3.19 -25.62
C LEU A 134 14.98 -4.00 -24.32
N GLY A 135 16.17 -4.54 -24.06
CA GLY A 135 16.50 -5.22 -22.81
C GLY A 135 16.46 -4.28 -21.60
N ALA A 136 16.89 -3.02 -21.75
CA ALA A 136 16.77 -2.01 -20.70
C ALA A 136 15.30 -1.70 -20.37
N VAL A 137 14.46 -1.55 -21.40
CA VAL A 137 13.01 -1.30 -21.23
C VAL A 137 12.33 -2.49 -20.55
N VAL A 138 12.58 -3.72 -21.01
CA VAL A 138 12.00 -4.93 -20.41
C VAL A 138 12.53 -5.16 -18.99
N GLY A 139 13.82 -4.96 -18.76
CA GLY A 139 14.43 -5.04 -17.43
C GLY A 139 13.86 -4.01 -16.45
N ALA A 140 13.64 -2.78 -16.93
CA ALA A 140 12.97 -1.73 -16.16
C ALA A 140 11.48 -2.06 -15.92
N MET A 141 10.79 -2.68 -16.87
CA MET A 141 9.40 -3.12 -16.70
C MET A 141 9.27 -4.29 -15.70
N VAL A 142 10.17 -5.28 -15.76
CA VAL A 142 10.17 -6.42 -14.83
C VAL A 142 10.62 -6.00 -13.44
N GLY A 143 11.67 -5.18 -13.34
CA GLY A 143 12.11 -4.57 -12.08
C GLY A 143 11.10 -3.58 -11.50
N GLY A 144 10.37 -2.87 -12.35
CA GLY A 144 9.29 -1.96 -12.00
C GLY A 144 8.01 -2.68 -11.56
N LEU A 145 7.62 -3.79 -12.19
CA LEU A 145 6.43 -4.58 -11.83
C LEU A 145 6.57 -5.25 -10.45
N GLY A 146 7.78 -5.67 -10.06
CA GLY A 146 8.04 -6.12 -8.68
C GLY A 146 7.78 -5.04 -7.63
N ARG A 147 7.96 -3.76 -8.01
CA ARG A 147 7.60 -2.59 -7.19
C ARG A 147 6.12 -2.24 -7.23
N MET A 148 5.35 -2.71 -8.20
CA MET A 148 3.91 -2.36 -8.29
C MET A 148 3.00 -3.35 -7.56
N ALA A 149 3.55 -4.46 -7.08
CA ALA A 149 2.92 -5.32 -6.07
C ALA A 149 3.37 -4.99 -4.63
N GLY A 150 4.55 -4.39 -4.44
CA GLY A 150 5.10 -4.08 -3.10
C GLY A 150 5.15 -2.60 -2.70
N GLU A 151 5.10 -1.66 -3.66
CA GLU A 151 5.26 -0.21 -3.39
C GLU A 151 4.12 0.66 -3.96
N ARG A 152 3.05 0.07 -4.51
CA ARG A 152 1.82 0.81 -4.87
C ARG A 152 0.80 0.94 -3.73
N ALA A 153 1.12 0.49 -2.51
CA ALA A 153 0.26 0.68 -1.34
C ALA A 153 0.62 1.95 -0.54
N TRP A 154 1.59 2.76 -0.97
CA TRP A 154 1.83 4.08 -0.41
C TRP A 154 1.05 5.16 -1.17
N SER A 155 -0.27 5.04 -1.17
CA SER A 155 -1.00 6.21 -0.70
C SER A 155 -0.88 6.15 0.83
N GLN A 156 0.17 6.77 1.38
CA GLN A 156 -0.10 7.44 2.66
C GLN A 156 -1.40 8.20 2.43
N PRO A 157 -2.39 8.10 3.33
CA PRO A 157 -3.49 9.04 3.28
C PRO A 157 -2.88 10.42 3.03
N HIS A 158 -3.42 11.22 2.10
CA HIS A 158 -2.90 12.53 1.71
C HIS A 158 -2.97 13.56 2.87
N ALA A 159 -2.47 13.15 4.03
CA ALA A 159 -2.52 13.78 5.33
C ALA A 159 -1.15 13.57 6.02
N PRO A 160 -0.03 14.02 5.39
CA PRO A 160 1.27 13.95 6.04
C PRO A 160 1.21 14.70 7.37
N GLY A 161 1.72 14.07 8.44
CA GLY A 161 1.71 14.66 9.78
C GLY A 161 0.38 14.61 10.54
N ARG A 162 -0.65 13.93 10.03
CA ARG A 162 -1.91 13.75 10.76
C ARG A 162 -2.01 12.34 11.34
N THR A 163 -2.64 12.24 12.52
CA THR A 163 -3.03 10.94 13.08
C THR A 163 -3.99 10.23 12.14
N ILE A 164 -3.73 8.96 11.86
CA ILE A 164 -4.64 8.08 11.12
C ILE A 164 -5.23 7.06 12.08
N GLY A 165 -6.56 6.96 12.13
CA GLY A 165 -7.25 5.88 12.82
C GLY A 165 -7.50 4.72 11.85
N VAL A 166 -6.93 3.56 12.17
CA VAL A 166 -7.22 2.29 11.51
C VAL A 166 -8.33 1.61 12.29
N VAL A 167 -9.55 1.66 11.79
CA VAL A 167 -10.74 1.11 12.45
C VAL A 167 -11.12 -0.21 11.79
N ALA A 168 -11.20 -1.28 12.58
CA ALA A 168 -11.54 -2.62 12.10
C ALA A 168 -12.87 -3.10 12.67
N ALA A 169 -13.73 -3.65 11.80
CA ALA A 169 -14.88 -4.47 12.16
C ALA A 169 -14.57 -5.93 11.83
N PHE A 170 -14.70 -6.80 12.82
CA PHE A 170 -14.44 -8.22 12.67
C PHE A 170 -15.75 -8.92 12.40
N ALA A 171 -16.00 -9.20 11.13
CA ALA A 171 -17.17 -9.95 10.70
C ALA A 171 -16.92 -11.46 10.80
N ASP A 172 -17.98 -12.21 11.11
CA ASP A 172 -17.93 -13.67 11.19
C ASP A 172 -18.07 -14.33 9.81
N ASP A 173 -18.73 -13.66 8.87
CA ASP A 173 -19.00 -14.14 7.51
C ASP A 173 -18.99 -13.01 6.46
N GLU A 174 -19.09 -13.40 5.19
CA GLU A 174 -19.08 -12.49 4.04
C GLU A 174 -20.26 -11.50 4.03
N ARG A 175 -21.44 -11.95 4.49
CA ARG A 175 -22.63 -11.09 4.56
C ARG A 175 -22.42 -9.98 5.57
N SER A 176 -21.95 -10.35 6.77
CA SER A 176 -21.61 -9.41 7.83
C SER A 176 -20.49 -8.48 7.38
N ALA A 177 -19.46 -8.97 6.68
CA ALA A 177 -18.42 -8.12 6.12
C ALA A 177 -18.98 -7.07 5.14
N THR A 178 -19.92 -7.48 4.28
CA THR A 178 -20.61 -6.56 3.35
C THR A 178 -21.42 -5.50 4.11
N ASP A 179 -22.12 -5.88 5.18
CA ASP A 179 -22.84 -4.94 6.03
C ASP A 179 -21.88 -3.98 6.76
N ALA A 180 -20.68 -4.45 7.14
CA ALA A 180 -19.62 -3.61 7.73
C ALA A 180 -19.08 -2.60 6.72
N VAL A 181 -18.82 -3.03 5.48
CA VAL A 181 -18.42 -2.15 4.37
C VAL A 181 -19.44 -1.03 4.22
N ARG A 182 -20.72 -1.36 4.08
CA ARG A 182 -21.80 -0.36 3.94
C ARG A 182 -21.87 0.59 5.13
N ALA A 183 -21.76 0.07 6.35
CA ALA A 183 -21.80 0.89 7.56
C ALA A 183 -20.59 1.85 7.65
N MET A 184 -19.42 1.39 7.23
CA MET A 184 -18.19 2.20 7.22
C MET A 184 -18.17 3.21 6.08
N GLU A 185 -18.67 2.87 4.89
CA GLU A 185 -18.76 3.78 3.73
C GLU A 185 -19.57 5.04 4.03
N LEU A 186 -20.61 4.95 4.86
CA LEU A 186 -21.41 6.10 5.30
C LEU A 186 -20.58 7.15 6.04
N ALA A 187 -19.46 6.76 6.64
CA ALA A 187 -18.54 7.68 7.31
C ALA A 187 -17.50 8.32 6.37
N ALA A 188 -17.59 8.03 5.06
CA ALA A 188 -16.66 8.49 4.02
C ALA A 188 -15.18 8.34 4.44
N PRO A 189 -14.74 7.11 4.76
CA PRO A 189 -13.36 6.89 5.16
C PRO A 189 -12.42 7.22 4.00
N HIS A 190 -11.17 7.51 4.33
CA HIS A 190 -10.18 7.79 3.30
C HIS A 190 -9.93 6.56 2.44
N GLU A 191 -9.97 5.39 3.05
CA GLU A 191 -9.79 4.10 2.38
C GLU A 191 -10.54 3.01 3.15
N LEU A 192 -11.03 2.02 2.42
CA LEU A 192 -11.70 0.86 2.97
C LEU A 192 -11.12 -0.40 2.34
N ARG A 193 -10.74 -1.36 3.18
CA ARG A 193 -10.05 -2.59 2.80
C ARG A 193 -10.72 -3.79 3.45
N LEU A 194 -10.75 -4.91 2.74
CA LEU A 194 -11.08 -6.20 3.31
C LEU A 194 -9.78 -6.99 3.50
N LEU A 195 -9.46 -7.29 4.76
CA LEU A 195 -8.25 -8.00 5.16
C LEU A 195 -8.51 -9.49 5.25
N SER A 196 -7.46 -10.26 4.96
CA SER A 196 -7.38 -11.68 5.25
C SER A 196 -6.68 -11.94 6.59
N SER A 197 -6.78 -13.18 7.08
CA SER A 197 -6.09 -13.65 8.29
C SER A 197 -4.54 -13.56 8.25
N THR A 198 -3.97 -13.38 7.05
CA THR A 198 -2.53 -13.16 6.83
C THR A 198 -2.15 -11.68 6.78
N GLY A 199 -3.12 -10.77 6.74
CA GLY A 199 -2.92 -9.33 6.54
C GLY A 199 -2.89 -8.89 5.08
N ALA A 200 -3.00 -9.82 4.11
CA ALA A 200 -3.21 -9.43 2.72
C ALA A 200 -4.58 -8.76 2.56
N TRP A 201 -4.65 -7.69 1.78
CA TRP A 201 -5.85 -6.89 1.62
C TRP A 201 -6.36 -6.87 0.18
N ARG A 202 -7.66 -6.63 0.03
CA ARG A 202 -8.31 -6.34 -1.25
C ARG A 202 -9.33 -5.21 -1.08
N ALA A 203 -9.65 -4.54 -2.17
CA ALA A 203 -10.79 -3.63 -2.20
C ALA A 203 -12.10 -4.42 -1.98
N PRO A 204 -13.10 -3.85 -1.28
CA PRO A 204 -14.45 -4.41 -1.24
C PRO A 204 -15.03 -4.43 -2.66
N VAL A 205 -15.74 -5.50 -3.00
CA VAL A 205 -16.52 -5.57 -4.24
C VAL A 205 -17.88 -4.95 -3.95
N SER A 206 -18.25 -3.91 -4.69
CA SER A 206 -19.54 -3.21 -4.59
C SER A 206 -20.67 -3.93 -5.29
#